data_AF-A0A934R874-F1
#
_entry.id   AF-A0A934R874-F1
#
_cell.length_a   1.000
_cell.length_b   1.000
_cell.length_c   1.000
_cell.angle_alpha   90.00
_cell.angle_beta   90.00
_cell.angle_gamma   90.00
#
_symmetry.space_group_name_H-M   'P 1'
#
loop_
_entity.id
_entity.type
_entity.pdbx_description
1 polymer ?
#
loop_
_entity_poly.entity_id
_entity_poly.type
_entity_poly.pdbx_seq_one_letter_code
_entity_poly.pdbx_strand_id
1 'polypeptide(L)'
;MGSLAVIFKWMVIFLLAAGGLRADDVSDYREWHEKCLATDDAKVIDGYIGRFQARFDADPSDQLAKVYLGSAYTLRSAASGWGPKKLEYLKKGGRLMDEAAGAAWHNPRVRFLRGANGYKVPKRFNRRPVAVEDFTYLMPIAIKGGHGLKLRERQAMLYYAWRTFDEEGHKEMATQARTHCHQLDPSSWYGKEAGK
;
A
#
# COMPACT_ATOMS: atom_id res chain seq x y z
N MET A 1 -20.91 -13.16 -15.53
CA MET A 1 -19.83 -13.57 -14.60
C MET A 1 -18.54 -12.87 -15.01
N GLY A 2 -18.36 -11.64 -14.55
CA GLY A 2 -17.14 -10.87 -14.83
C GLY A 2 -16.00 -11.37 -13.96
N SER A 3 -14.88 -11.77 -14.58
CA SER A 3 -13.69 -12.23 -13.87
C SER A 3 -13.27 -11.20 -12.81
N LEU A 4 -13.01 -11.66 -11.58
CA LEU A 4 -12.47 -10.87 -10.47
C LEU A 4 -11.21 -10.05 -10.86
N ALA A 5 -10.52 -10.44 -11.94
CA ALA A 5 -9.41 -9.70 -12.51
C ALA A 5 -9.80 -8.36 -13.17
N VAL A 6 -11.03 -8.22 -13.70
CA VAL A 6 -11.49 -7.00 -14.39
C VAL A 6 -11.84 -5.88 -13.40
N ILE A 7 -12.29 -6.23 -12.19
CA ILE A 7 -12.58 -5.27 -11.11
C ILE A 7 -11.27 -4.71 -10.52
N PHE A 8 -10.18 -5.48 -10.56
CA PHE A 8 -8.89 -5.11 -10.00
C PHE A 8 -8.14 -4.04 -10.83
N LYS A 9 -8.42 -3.95 -12.13
CA LYS A 9 -7.73 -3.08 -13.09
C LYS A 9 -8.16 -1.60 -13.06
N TRP A 10 -9.29 -1.28 -12.42
CA TRP A 10 -9.89 0.07 -12.45
C TRP A 10 -9.70 0.91 -11.16
N MET A 11 -9.10 0.36 -10.10
CA MET A 11 -9.14 0.99 -8.77
C MET A 11 -7.95 1.88 -8.38
N VAL A 12 -7.04 2.18 -9.31
CA VAL A 12 -5.81 2.97 -9.01
C VAL A 12 -5.63 4.16 -9.97
N ILE A 13 -6.57 4.42 -10.88
CA ILE A 13 -6.40 5.42 -11.96
C ILE A 13 -6.73 6.87 -11.54
N PHE A 14 -7.19 7.17 -10.33
CA PHE A 14 -7.56 8.55 -9.96
C PHE A 14 -6.73 9.14 -8.82
N LEU A 15 -5.50 9.58 -9.13
CA LEU A 15 -4.69 10.35 -8.21
C LEU A 15 -3.78 11.40 -8.89
N LEU A 16 -4.37 12.23 -9.75
CA LEU A 16 -3.77 13.51 -10.13
C LEU A 16 -4.51 14.71 -9.53
N ALA A 17 -3.71 15.74 -9.28
CA ALA A 17 -4.02 17.12 -8.86
C ALA A 17 -4.26 17.38 -7.36
N ALA A 18 -3.22 17.86 -6.67
CA ALA A 18 -3.13 19.26 -6.24
C ALA A 18 -1.96 19.49 -5.24
N GLY A 19 -1.26 20.61 -5.45
CA GLY A 19 -0.58 21.41 -4.42
C GLY A 19 0.81 20.96 -4.01
N GLY A 20 1.81 21.79 -4.36
CA GLY A 20 3.24 21.54 -4.16
C GLY A 20 3.79 21.86 -2.77
N LEU A 21 4.99 21.30 -2.55
CA LEU A 21 6.16 21.76 -1.77
C LEU A 21 7.06 20.51 -1.58
N ARG A 22 8.31 20.57 -2.09
CA ARG A 22 9.30 19.45 -2.17
C ARG A 22 8.67 18.12 -2.61
N ALA A 23 8.12 18.12 -3.83
CA ALA A 23 7.18 17.13 -4.32
C ALA A 23 7.84 16.03 -5.19
N ASP A 24 9.17 16.04 -5.30
CA ASP A 24 9.84 15.58 -6.52
C ASP A 24 10.11 14.06 -6.50
N ASP A 25 10.36 13.46 -5.32
CA ASP A 25 10.63 12.01 -5.21
C ASP A 25 9.42 11.17 -4.78
N VAL A 26 8.54 11.71 -3.92
CA VAL A 26 7.33 10.97 -3.44
C VAL A 26 6.27 10.88 -4.54
N SER A 27 6.19 11.88 -5.42
CA SER A 27 5.26 11.85 -6.56
C SER A 27 5.67 10.78 -7.58
N ASP A 28 6.97 10.72 -7.92
CA ASP A 28 7.57 9.70 -8.77
C ASP A 28 7.25 8.29 -8.26
N TYR A 29 7.47 8.01 -6.98
CA TYR A 29 7.28 6.65 -6.45
C TYR A 29 5.84 6.17 -6.53
N ARG A 30 4.91 7.07 -6.22
CA ARG A 30 3.48 6.80 -6.33
C ARG A 30 3.10 6.56 -7.78
N GLU A 31 3.51 7.43 -8.70
CA GLU A 31 3.21 7.29 -10.12
C GLU A 31 3.75 5.95 -10.67
N TRP A 32 5.00 5.60 -10.36
CA TRP A 32 5.59 4.33 -10.77
C TRP A 32 4.85 3.13 -10.20
N HIS A 33 4.44 3.21 -8.93
CA HIS A 33 3.68 2.15 -8.28
C HIS A 33 2.28 1.98 -8.87
N GLU A 34 1.61 3.09 -9.22
CA GLU A 34 0.34 3.08 -9.93
C GLU A 34 0.47 2.39 -11.29
N LYS A 35 1.57 2.63 -12.01
CA LYS A 35 1.87 1.95 -13.29
C LYS A 35 2.13 0.44 -13.09
N CYS A 36 2.76 0.03 -11.99
CA CYS A 36 2.86 -1.39 -11.63
C CYS A 36 1.51 -2.03 -11.30
N LEU A 37 0.60 -1.29 -10.66
CA LEU A 37 -0.73 -1.78 -10.30
C LEU A 37 -1.67 -1.89 -11.51
N ALA A 38 -1.46 -1.09 -12.56
CA ALA A 38 -2.28 -1.05 -13.75
C ALA A 38 -1.96 -2.14 -14.80
N THR A 39 -0.92 -2.94 -14.56
CA THR A 39 -0.41 -3.91 -15.54
C THR A 39 -0.21 -5.29 -14.93
N ASP A 40 -0.43 -6.32 -15.75
CA ASP A 40 -0.05 -7.71 -15.46
C ASP A 40 1.26 -8.10 -16.18
N ASP A 41 1.89 -7.16 -16.90
CA ASP A 41 3.15 -7.39 -17.62
C ASP A 41 4.34 -7.32 -16.66
N ALA A 42 4.88 -8.51 -16.38
CA ALA A 42 6.10 -8.71 -15.60
C ALA A 42 7.29 -7.83 -16.04
N LYS A 43 7.49 -7.61 -17.35
CA LYS A 43 8.61 -6.81 -17.86
C LYS A 43 8.44 -5.32 -17.55
N VAL A 44 7.20 -4.83 -17.62
CA VAL A 44 6.89 -3.44 -17.24
C VAL A 44 7.18 -3.24 -15.75
N ILE A 45 6.78 -4.20 -14.91
CA ILE A 45 7.06 -4.15 -13.46
C ILE A 45 8.57 -4.26 -13.18
N ASP A 46 9.31 -5.10 -13.91
CA ASP A 46 10.77 -5.19 -13.80
C ASP A 46 11.46 -3.85 -14.11
N GLY A 47 10.95 -3.09 -15.09
CA GLY A 47 11.42 -1.74 -15.38
C GLY A 47 11.26 -0.77 -14.19
N TYR A 48 10.12 -0.80 -13.51
CA TYR A 48 9.89 0.03 -12.32
C TYR A 48 10.66 -0.46 -11.09
N ILE A 49 10.85 -1.77 -10.92
CA ILE A 49 11.77 -2.33 -9.91
C ILE A 49 13.16 -1.73 -10.10
N GLY A 50 13.65 -1.65 -11.35
CA GLY A 50 14.93 -1.01 -11.66
C GLY A 50 14.99 0.46 -11.23
N ARG A 51 13.91 1.22 -11.42
CA ARG A 51 13.83 2.63 -11.01
C ARG A 51 13.83 2.80 -9.49
N PHE A 52 13.04 2.00 -8.77
CA PHE A 52 13.04 2.03 -7.30
C PHE A 52 14.38 1.60 -6.72
N GLN A 53 15.01 0.58 -7.31
CA GLN A 53 16.34 0.12 -6.91
C GLN A 53 17.39 1.22 -7.12
N ALA A 54 17.41 1.87 -8.29
CA ALA A 54 18.35 2.95 -8.57
C ALA A 54 18.20 4.12 -7.58
N ARG A 55 16.96 4.46 -7.19
CA ARG A 55 16.69 5.49 -6.18
C ARG A 55 17.20 5.09 -4.80
N PHE A 56 16.93 3.86 -4.37
CA PHE A 56 17.43 3.35 -3.09
C PHE A 56 18.96 3.17 -3.06
N ASP A 57 19.59 2.82 -4.19
CA ASP A 57 21.04 2.69 -4.28
C ASP A 57 21.72 4.06 -4.22
N ALA A 58 21.11 5.09 -4.79
CA ALA A 58 21.59 6.47 -4.72
C ALA A 58 21.45 7.08 -3.32
N ASP A 59 20.39 6.73 -2.59
CA ASP A 59 20.18 7.11 -1.20
C ASP A 59 19.62 5.93 -0.37
N PRO A 60 20.49 5.12 0.26
CA PRO A 60 20.06 4.00 1.11
C PRO A 60 19.30 4.41 2.37
N SER A 61 19.26 5.71 2.71
CA SER A 61 18.45 6.23 3.80
C SER A 61 16.99 6.43 3.41
N ASP A 62 16.68 6.48 2.10
CA ASP A 62 15.32 6.60 1.56
C ASP A 62 14.53 5.29 1.74
N GLN A 63 13.97 5.13 2.95
CA GLN A 63 13.12 3.98 3.26
C GLN A 63 11.79 4.01 2.50
N LEU A 64 11.40 5.16 1.93
CA LEU A 64 10.21 5.23 1.08
C LEU A 64 10.50 4.55 -0.27
N ALA A 65 11.65 4.80 -0.89
CA ALA A 65 12.09 4.06 -2.07
C ALA A 65 12.15 2.55 -1.79
N LYS A 66 12.72 2.16 -0.64
CA LYS A 66 12.87 0.75 -0.23
C LYS A 66 11.53 0.03 -0.07
N VAL A 67 10.55 0.66 0.59
CA VAL A 67 9.23 0.03 0.77
C VAL A 67 8.47 -0.08 -0.56
N TYR A 68 8.61 0.90 -1.46
CA TYR A 68 8.00 0.83 -2.79
C TYR A 68 8.67 -0.24 -3.66
N LEU A 69 10.00 -0.37 -3.59
CA LEU A 69 10.73 -1.49 -4.20
C LEU A 69 10.19 -2.84 -3.69
N GLY A 70 10.00 -2.96 -2.37
CA GLY A 70 9.41 -4.13 -1.75
C GLY A 70 8.02 -4.44 -2.29
N SER A 71 7.15 -3.43 -2.36
CA SER A 71 5.82 -3.60 -2.94
C SER A 71 5.87 -3.96 -4.43
N ALA A 72 6.76 -3.37 -5.22
CA ALA A 72 6.93 -3.70 -6.64
C ALA A 72 7.33 -5.17 -6.83
N TYR A 73 8.19 -5.72 -5.98
CA TYR A 73 8.51 -7.14 -5.98
C TYR A 73 7.29 -8.03 -5.68
N THR A 74 6.40 -7.63 -4.78
CA THR A 74 5.16 -8.41 -4.55
C THR A 74 4.19 -8.34 -5.74
N LEU A 75 4.12 -7.21 -6.45
CA LEU A 75 3.35 -7.08 -7.69
C LEU A 75 3.98 -7.93 -8.80
N ARG A 76 5.31 -7.95 -8.88
CA ARG A 76 6.05 -8.82 -9.79
C ARG A 76 5.81 -10.31 -9.52
N SER A 77 5.69 -10.68 -8.23
CA SER A 77 5.25 -12.01 -7.83
C SER A 77 3.83 -12.29 -8.34
N ALA A 78 2.88 -11.36 -8.14
CA ALA A 78 1.51 -11.52 -8.65
C ALA A 78 1.47 -11.76 -10.16
N ALA A 79 2.22 -10.97 -10.93
CA ALA A 79 2.37 -11.08 -12.40
C ALA A 79 3.20 -12.29 -12.87
N SER A 80 3.85 -13.03 -11.97
CA SER A 80 4.63 -14.21 -12.33
C SER A 80 3.74 -15.44 -12.55
N GLY A 81 4.10 -16.26 -13.54
CA GLY A 81 3.60 -17.63 -13.65
C GLY A 81 3.93 -18.47 -12.41
N TRP A 82 3.27 -19.63 -12.28
CA TRP A 82 3.52 -20.57 -11.18
C TRP A 82 4.97 -21.09 -11.26
N GLY A 83 5.75 -20.89 -10.19
CA GLY A 83 7.13 -21.37 -10.12
C GLY A 83 7.92 -20.78 -8.94
N PRO A 84 9.15 -21.27 -8.69
CA PRO A 84 9.98 -20.85 -7.55
C PRO A 84 10.23 -19.34 -7.50
N LYS A 85 10.49 -18.72 -8.66
CA LYS A 85 10.71 -17.27 -8.80
C LYS A 85 9.56 -16.42 -8.25
N LYS A 86 8.30 -16.90 -8.37
CA LYS A 86 7.13 -16.24 -7.80
C LYS A 86 7.27 -16.07 -6.29
N LEU A 87 7.69 -17.13 -5.60
CA LEU A 87 7.87 -17.11 -4.15
C LEU A 87 9.11 -16.30 -3.74
N GLU A 88 10.19 -16.35 -4.53
CA GLU A 88 11.38 -15.53 -4.31
C GLU A 88 11.05 -14.04 -4.34
N TYR A 89 10.30 -13.57 -5.35
CA TYR A 89 9.84 -12.19 -5.43
C TYR A 89 8.95 -11.80 -4.24
N LEU A 90 8.03 -12.67 -3.84
CA LEU A 90 7.18 -12.41 -2.68
C LEU A 90 8.00 -12.27 -1.38
N LYS A 91 8.94 -13.19 -1.14
CA LYS A 91 9.83 -13.18 0.03
C LYS A 91 10.74 -11.95 0.02
N LYS A 92 11.33 -11.61 -1.13
CA LYS A 92 12.16 -10.41 -1.30
C LYS A 92 11.35 -9.15 -1.02
N GLY A 93 10.15 -9.06 -1.57
CA GLY A 93 9.25 -7.93 -1.36
C GLY A 93 8.87 -7.74 0.11
N GLY A 94 8.45 -8.82 0.78
CA GLY A 94 8.14 -8.82 2.20
C GLY A 94 9.31 -8.34 3.06
N ARG A 95 10.51 -8.92 2.85
CA ARG A 95 11.72 -8.56 3.57
C ARG A 95 12.09 -7.08 3.41
N LEU A 96 12.07 -6.55 2.19
CA LEU A 96 12.38 -5.14 1.94
C LEU A 96 11.44 -4.19 2.66
N MET A 97 10.14 -4.50 2.69
CA MET A 97 9.17 -3.68 3.42
C MET A 97 9.33 -3.79 4.94
N ASP A 98 9.68 -4.97 5.46
CA ASP A 98 9.96 -5.15 6.89
C ASP A 98 11.21 -4.37 7.32
N GLU A 99 12.29 -4.44 6.53
CA GLU A 99 13.50 -3.65 6.78
C GLU A 99 13.23 -2.15 6.69
N ALA A 100 12.46 -1.70 5.70
CA ALA A 100 12.10 -0.28 5.56
C ALA A 100 11.29 0.22 6.77
N ALA A 101 10.33 -0.56 7.24
CA ALA A 101 9.56 -0.22 8.44
C ALA A 101 10.41 -0.26 9.71
N GLY A 102 11.36 -1.19 9.83
CA GLY A 102 12.31 -1.22 10.94
C GLY A 102 13.19 0.03 11.01
N ALA A 103 13.64 0.54 9.86
CA ALA A 103 14.47 1.74 9.77
C ALA A 103 13.68 3.07 9.85
N ALA A 104 12.41 3.07 9.43
CA ALA A 104 11.56 4.27 9.40
C ALA A 104 10.19 4.03 10.04
N TRP A 105 10.17 3.47 11.25
CA TRP A 105 8.94 3.09 11.95
C TRP A 105 7.92 4.21 12.10
N HIS A 106 8.39 5.44 12.30
CA HIS A 106 7.53 6.60 12.47
C HIS A 106 7.02 7.20 11.15
N ASN A 107 7.47 6.69 10.00
CA ASN A 107 7.00 7.15 8.69
C ASN A 107 5.67 6.46 8.33
N PRO A 108 4.54 7.20 8.31
CA PRO A 108 3.23 6.58 8.09
C PRO A 108 3.07 6.02 6.67
N ARG A 109 3.74 6.58 5.65
CA ARG A 109 3.66 6.07 4.27
C ARG A 109 4.37 4.72 4.12
N VAL A 110 5.48 4.54 4.82
CA VAL A 110 6.22 3.28 4.87
C VAL A 110 5.36 2.17 5.49
N ARG A 111 4.81 2.43 6.68
CA ARG A 111 3.93 1.46 7.34
C ARG A 111 2.65 1.20 6.56
N PHE A 112 2.10 2.21 5.89
CA PHE A 112 0.90 2.02 5.07
C PHE A 112 1.13 1.03 3.94
N LEU A 113 2.23 1.16 3.20
CA LEU A 113 2.54 0.24 2.11
C LEU A 113 2.78 -1.18 2.63
N ARG A 114 3.55 -1.34 3.72
CA ARG A 114 3.79 -2.65 4.33
C ARG A 114 2.48 -3.31 4.81
N GLY A 115 1.64 -2.56 5.51
CA GLY A 115 0.35 -3.05 6.02
C GLY A 115 -0.65 -3.36 4.91
N ALA A 116 -0.81 -2.48 3.92
CA ALA A 116 -1.69 -2.71 2.77
C ALA A 116 -1.24 -3.94 1.97
N ASN A 117 0.07 -4.15 1.83
CA ASN A 117 0.60 -5.35 1.19
C ASN A 117 0.31 -6.61 2.03
N GLY A 118 0.52 -6.54 3.34
CA GLY A 118 0.23 -7.65 4.26
C GLY A 118 -1.24 -8.07 4.29
N TYR A 119 -2.15 -7.12 4.08
CA TYR A 119 -3.57 -7.38 3.86
C TYR A 119 -3.89 -7.98 2.48
N LYS A 120 -3.18 -7.60 1.42
CA LYS A 120 -3.46 -8.13 0.07
C LYS A 120 -2.86 -9.50 -0.20
N VAL A 121 -1.76 -9.84 0.47
CA VAL A 121 -1.14 -11.16 0.36
C VAL A 121 -2.05 -12.23 0.97
N PRO A 122 -2.16 -13.45 0.38
CA PRO A 122 -2.98 -14.53 0.93
C PRO A 122 -2.61 -14.91 2.37
N LYS A 123 -3.61 -15.22 3.21
CA LYS A 123 -3.45 -15.50 4.65
C LYS A 123 -2.38 -16.56 4.97
N ARG A 124 -2.22 -17.59 4.11
CA ARG A 124 -1.20 -18.65 4.28
C ARG A 124 0.25 -18.17 4.37
N PHE A 125 0.54 -16.94 3.94
CA PHE A 125 1.88 -16.35 4.06
C PHE A 125 2.10 -15.59 5.37
N ASN A 126 1.12 -15.64 6.30
CA ASN A 126 1.20 -15.08 7.64
C ASN A 126 1.60 -13.59 7.70
N ARG A 127 1.07 -12.79 6.76
CA ARG A 127 1.31 -11.33 6.71
C ARG A 127 0.21 -10.50 7.37
N ARG A 128 -0.89 -11.13 7.81
CA ARG A 128 -1.99 -10.47 8.51
C ARG A 128 -1.58 -9.83 9.84
N PRO A 129 -0.77 -10.48 10.71
CA PRO A 129 -0.32 -9.84 11.96
C PRO A 129 0.44 -8.53 11.71
N VAL A 130 1.27 -8.48 10.67
CA VAL A 130 2.00 -7.26 10.28
C VAL A 130 1.04 -6.15 9.83
N ALA A 131 0.00 -6.50 9.07
CA ALA A 131 -1.02 -5.54 8.66
C ALA A 131 -1.81 -4.99 9.87
N VAL A 132 -2.20 -5.86 10.81
CA VAL A 132 -2.87 -5.45 12.05
C VAL A 132 -1.98 -4.49 12.85
N GLU A 133 -0.69 -4.81 13.01
CA GLU A 133 0.29 -3.95 13.70
C GLU A 133 0.40 -2.57 13.05
N ASP A 134 0.55 -2.53 11.72
CA ASP A 134 0.63 -1.28 10.94
C ASP A 134 -0.64 -0.44 11.05
N PHE A 135 -1.81 -1.05 10.87
CA PHE A 135 -3.05 -0.30 10.94
C PHE A 135 -3.44 0.12 12.35
N THR A 136 -3.00 -0.61 13.38
CA THR A 136 -3.17 -0.19 14.79
C THR A 136 -2.46 1.13 15.05
N TYR A 137 -1.26 1.31 14.50
CA TYR A 137 -0.52 2.57 14.59
C TYR A 137 -1.07 3.66 13.68
N LEU A 138 -1.42 3.31 12.44
CA LEU A 138 -1.81 4.29 11.43
C LEU A 138 -3.21 4.87 11.66
N MET A 139 -4.14 4.09 12.20
CA MET A 139 -5.52 4.52 12.41
C MET A 139 -5.62 5.85 13.19
N PRO A 140 -5.04 6.02 14.38
CA PRO A 140 -5.12 7.30 15.10
C PRO A 140 -4.46 8.45 14.35
N ILE A 141 -3.38 8.21 13.61
CA ILE A 141 -2.70 9.22 12.78
C ILE A 141 -3.61 9.68 11.64
N ALA A 142 -4.24 8.74 10.95
CA ALA A 142 -5.14 9.02 9.85
C ALA A 142 -6.42 9.73 10.33
N ILE A 143 -6.96 9.38 11.50
CA ILE A 143 -8.12 10.06 12.12
C ILE A 143 -7.78 11.51 12.44
N LYS A 144 -6.71 11.76 13.21
CA LYS A 144 -6.35 13.12 13.67
C LYS A 144 -5.91 14.02 12.51
N GLY A 145 -5.25 13.44 11.50
CA GLY A 145 -4.54 14.21 10.48
C GLY A 145 -3.21 14.71 11.02
N GLY A 146 -2.15 14.55 10.24
CA GLY A 146 -0.78 14.85 10.66
C GLY A 146 0.24 14.31 9.65
N HIS A 147 1.54 14.48 9.95
CA HIS A 147 2.65 13.96 9.14
C HIS A 147 2.60 14.37 7.65
N GLY A 148 1.98 15.51 7.32
CA GLY A 148 1.80 15.95 5.94
C GLY A 148 0.98 14.99 5.07
N LEU A 149 0.09 14.19 5.67
CA LEU A 149 -0.78 13.26 4.95
C LEU A 149 -1.92 14.01 4.25
N LYS A 150 -2.07 13.78 2.95
CA LYS A 150 -3.18 14.30 2.16
C LYS A 150 -4.48 13.59 2.54
N LEU A 151 -5.62 14.25 2.31
CA LEU A 151 -6.96 13.71 2.62
C LEU A 151 -7.15 12.28 2.10
N ARG A 152 -6.82 12.04 0.81
CA ARG A 152 -6.94 10.70 0.20
C ARG A 152 -6.02 9.65 0.82
N GLU A 153 -4.83 10.04 1.30
CA GLU A 153 -3.91 9.09 1.94
C GLU A 153 -4.48 8.63 3.29
N ARG A 154 -4.99 9.58 4.08
CA ARG A 154 -5.67 9.29 5.35
C ARG A 154 -6.86 8.38 5.14
N GLN A 155 -7.67 8.67 4.14
CA GLN A 155 -8.86 7.88 3.85
C GLN A 155 -8.52 6.46 3.36
N ALA A 156 -7.50 6.32 2.50
CA ALA A 156 -7.01 5.01 2.09
C ALA A 156 -6.46 4.21 3.29
N MET A 157 -5.71 4.83 4.20
CA MET A 157 -5.23 4.19 5.42
C MET A 157 -6.38 3.65 6.27
N LEU A 158 -7.43 4.44 6.48
CA LEU A 158 -8.60 4.01 7.26
C LEU A 158 -9.41 2.92 6.57
N TYR A 159 -9.53 2.97 5.24
CA TYR A 159 -10.16 1.91 4.48
C TYR A 159 -9.41 0.57 4.67
N TYR A 160 -8.10 0.54 4.46
CA TYR A 160 -7.34 -0.70 4.62
C TYR A 160 -7.24 -1.15 6.08
N ALA A 161 -7.25 -0.21 7.05
CA ALA A 161 -7.37 -0.53 8.47
C ALA A 161 -8.69 -1.24 8.77
N TRP A 162 -9.83 -0.67 8.35
CA TRP A 162 -11.14 -1.30 8.50
C TRP A 162 -11.16 -2.71 7.92
N ARG A 163 -10.74 -2.86 6.67
CA ARG A 163 -10.73 -4.16 5.98
C ARG A 163 -9.88 -5.19 6.69
N THR A 164 -8.70 -4.79 7.18
CA THR A 164 -7.80 -5.68 7.93
C THR A 164 -8.42 -6.07 9.27
N PHE A 165 -8.89 -5.11 10.05
CA PHE A 165 -9.48 -5.36 11.36
C PHE A 165 -10.74 -6.21 11.28
N ASP A 166 -11.57 -6.01 10.26
CA ASP A 166 -12.80 -6.78 10.11
C ASP A 166 -12.51 -8.26 9.78
N GLU A 167 -11.58 -8.51 8.86
CA GLU A 167 -11.15 -9.87 8.46
C GLU A 167 -10.42 -10.64 9.57
N GLU A 168 -9.79 -9.93 10.51
CA GLU A 168 -9.02 -10.52 11.62
C GLU A 168 -9.78 -10.46 12.96
N GLY A 169 -11.02 -9.98 12.98
CA GLY A 169 -11.91 -10.07 14.14
C GLY A 169 -11.80 -8.91 15.16
N HIS A 170 -11.07 -7.84 14.85
CA HIS A 170 -10.96 -6.65 15.69
C HIS A 170 -12.15 -5.69 15.50
N LYS A 171 -13.35 -6.11 15.92
CA LYS A 171 -14.63 -5.47 15.54
C LYS A 171 -14.77 -3.99 15.95
N GLU A 172 -14.27 -3.60 17.11
CA GLU A 172 -14.32 -2.20 17.57
C GLU A 172 -13.44 -1.30 16.69
N MET A 173 -12.19 -1.72 16.45
CA MET A 173 -11.25 -0.98 15.60
C MET A 173 -11.74 -0.95 14.14
N ALA A 174 -12.33 -2.04 13.65
CA ALA A 174 -12.93 -2.11 12.34
C ALA A 174 -14.06 -1.07 12.17
N THR A 175 -14.98 -1.01 13.14
CA THR A 175 -16.07 -0.03 13.17
C THR A 175 -15.54 1.40 13.23
N GLN A 176 -14.56 1.67 14.09
CA GLN A 176 -13.95 2.99 14.21
C GLN A 176 -13.30 3.43 12.90
N ALA A 177 -12.46 2.59 12.30
CA ALA A 177 -11.78 2.87 11.05
C ALA A 177 -12.79 3.11 9.91
N ARG A 178 -13.84 2.28 9.83
CA ARG A 178 -14.90 2.39 8.82
C ARG A 178 -15.66 3.71 8.94
N THR A 179 -16.11 4.05 10.14
CA THR A 179 -16.85 5.30 10.41
C THR A 179 -16.04 6.52 10.01
N HIS A 180 -14.78 6.60 10.44
CA HIS A 180 -13.93 7.73 10.08
C HIS A 180 -13.54 7.75 8.59
N CYS A 181 -13.39 6.58 7.96
CA CYS A 181 -13.17 6.48 6.51
C CYS A 181 -14.33 7.11 5.73
N HIS A 182 -15.58 6.82 6.12
CA HIS A 182 -16.76 7.42 5.52
C HIS A 182 -16.81 8.93 5.79
N GLN A 183 -16.63 9.36 7.04
CA GLN A 183 -16.72 10.76 7.46
C GLN A 183 -15.69 11.68 6.78
N LEU A 184 -14.48 11.20 6.48
CA LEU A 184 -13.43 12.03 5.87
C LEU A 184 -13.83 12.60 4.51
N ASP A 185 -14.45 11.77 3.67
CA ASP A 185 -15.00 12.19 2.36
C ASP A 185 -16.04 11.13 1.92
N PRO A 186 -17.32 11.32 2.27
CA PRO A 186 -18.40 10.39 1.93
C PRO A 186 -18.59 10.20 0.42
N SER A 187 -18.17 11.18 -0.38
CA SER A 187 -18.38 11.19 -1.84
C SER A 187 -17.32 10.40 -2.60
N SER A 188 -16.14 10.23 -2.01
CA SER A 188 -15.05 9.43 -2.55
C SER A 188 -15.43 7.95 -2.69
N TRP A 189 -14.65 7.21 -3.48
CA TRP A 189 -14.81 5.75 -3.58
C TRP A 189 -14.68 5.07 -2.20
N TYR A 190 -13.63 5.39 -1.44
CA TYR A 190 -13.41 4.81 -0.10
C TYR A 190 -14.55 5.13 0.87
N GLY A 191 -15.06 6.37 0.84
CA GLY A 191 -16.18 6.79 1.67
C GLY A 191 -17.47 6.07 1.32
N LYS A 192 -17.76 5.87 0.04
CA LYS A 192 -18.91 5.08 -0.43
C LYS A 192 -18.80 3.62 0.00
N GLU A 193 -17.65 2.97 -0.18
CA GLU A 193 -17.46 1.58 0.28
C GLU A 193 -17.62 1.46 1.79
N ALA A 194 -17.09 2.40 2.56
CA ALA A 194 -17.28 2.42 4.01
C ALA A 194 -18.73 2.73 4.43
N GLY A 195 -19.53 3.37 3.57
CA GLY A 195 -20.92 3.72 3.85
C GLY A 195 -21.95 2.63 3.52
N LYS A 196 -21.57 1.56 2.83
CA LYS A 196 -22.44 0.42 2.48
C LYS A 196 -22.67 -0.50 3.68
#